data_AF-A0A257JEA8-F1
#
_entry.id   AF-A0A257JEA8-F1
#
_cell.length_a   1.000
_cell.length_b   1.000
_cell.length_c   1.000
_cell.angle_alpha   90.00
_cell.angle_beta   90.00
_cell.angle_gamma   90.00
#
_symmetry.space_group_name_H-M   'P 1'
#
loop_
_entity.id
_entity.type
_entity.pdbx_description
1 polymer ?
#
loop_
_entity_poly.entity_id
_entity_poly.type
_entity_poly.pdbx_seq_one_letter_code
_entity_poly.pdbx_strand_id
1 'polypeptide(L)'
;LACQTRQQLGLDITDVVSPWTRPELVLGVAGLSAAVQARHWAHASVADAMAEQCAHCMERLRQRLGEAADDLAGQPVALPTRRFTGEQGSLGPFDWWRLPRVDGRWVTLWRSRQAPVWVAHGVLQGSGPPDGRDADLLMLQQATARVLALSADDGAKALFIGEQGPPMGRAEVQRLVAYWQALRAQVAAAIERGDDETAPPPPLPEAAALPGWDLHPWHALNWQRAWRQEENRILNP
;
A
#
# COMPACT_ATOMS: atom_id res chain seq x y z
N LEU A 1 -10.20 12.46 -15.22
CA LEU A 1 -10.87 11.26 -14.66
C LEU A 1 -12.38 11.27 -14.89
N ALA A 2 -13.19 12.09 -14.21
CA ALA A 2 -14.66 12.05 -14.34
C ALA A 2 -15.18 12.11 -15.80
N CYS A 3 -14.64 13.03 -16.62
CA CYS A 3 -14.96 13.12 -18.04
C CYS A 3 -14.61 11.81 -18.80
N GLN A 4 -13.44 11.23 -18.55
CA GLN A 4 -13.00 9.98 -19.18
C GLN A 4 -13.86 8.79 -18.76
N THR A 5 -14.21 8.68 -17.47
CA THR A 5 -15.11 7.62 -16.97
C THR A 5 -16.47 7.69 -17.66
N ARG A 6 -17.04 8.90 -17.75
CA ARG A 6 -18.31 9.11 -18.45
C ARG A 6 -18.20 8.80 -19.94
N GLN A 7 -17.11 9.20 -20.59
CA GLN A 7 -16.90 8.95 -22.01
C GLN A 7 -16.69 7.47 -22.35
N GLN A 8 -15.93 6.74 -21.51
CA GLN A 8 -15.56 5.34 -21.79
C GLN A 8 -16.58 4.34 -21.28
N LEU A 9 -17.20 4.61 -20.13
CA LEU A 9 -18.09 3.67 -19.45
C LEU A 9 -19.55 4.11 -19.44
N GLY A 10 -19.84 5.37 -19.78
CA GLY A 10 -21.20 5.93 -19.68
C GLY A 10 -21.70 6.08 -18.24
N LEU A 11 -20.81 6.00 -17.25
CA LEU A 11 -21.13 6.02 -15.83
C LEU A 11 -20.62 7.28 -15.15
N ASP A 12 -21.43 7.81 -14.22
CA ASP A 12 -21.02 8.86 -13.32
C ASP A 12 -20.33 8.28 -12.07
N ILE A 13 -19.33 9.00 -11.57
CA ILE A 13 -18.65 8.64 -10.31
C ILE A 13 -19.51 9.13 -9.14
N THR A 14 -20.03 8.17 -8.36
CA THR A 14 -20.91 8.44 -7.22
C THR A 14 -20.21 8.25 -5.87
N ASP A 15 -19.16 7.44 -5.83
CA ASP A 15 -18.42 7.11 -4.62
C ASP A 15 -16.91 7.08 -4.91
N VAL A 16 -16.12 7.56 -3.95
CA VAL A 16 -14.66 7.51 -3.95
C VAL A 16 -14.22 6.94 -2.62
N VAL A 17 -13.29 6.00 -2.64
CA VAL A 17 -12.75 5.37 -1.43
C VAL A 17 -11.28 5.73 -1.30
N SER A 18 -10.87 6.26 -0.14
CA SER A 18 -9.46 6.36 0.23
C SER A 18 -9.06 5.11 1.03
N PRO A 19 -8.26 4.21 0.45
CA PRO A 19 -7.98 2.92 1.06
C PRO A 19 -6.93 2.98 2.16
N TRP A 20 -6.05 3.99 2.13
CA TRP A 20 -5.09 4.36 3.17
C TRP A 20 -4.54 5.77 2.96
N THR A 21 -3.69 6.27 3.87
CA THR A 21 -3.37 7.71 4.01
C THR A 21 -2.23 8.24 3.12
N ARG A 22 -1.76 7.46 2.14
CA ARG A 22 -0.67 7.87 1.25
C ARG A 22 -1.06 9.10 0.40
N PRO A 23 -0.25 10.18 0.38
CA PRO A 23 -0.54 11.38 -0.41
C PRO A 23 -0.83 11.09 -1.89
N GLU A 24 -0.08 10.15 -2.49
CA GLU A 24 -0.22 9.71 -3.88
C GLU A 24 -1.61 9.14 -4.21
N LEU A 25 -2.38 8.72 -3.21
CA LEU A 25 -3.74 8.19 -3.38
C LEU A 25 -4.85 9.15 -2.94
N VAL A 26 -4.56 10.06 -2.00
CA VAL A 26 -5.61 10.87 -1.37
C VAL A 26 -5.67 12.32 -1.86
N LEU A 27 -4.55 12.89 -2.33
CA LEU A 27 -4.51 14.31 -2.72
C LEU A 27 -5.37 14.60 -3.95
N GLY A 28 -5.44 13.68 -4.92
CA GLY A 28 -6.26 13.84 -6.13
C GLY A 28 -7.77 13.89 -5.88
N VAL A 29 -8.23 13.49 -4.68
CA VAL A 29 -9.66 13.48 -4.35
C VAL A 29 -10.24 14.89 -4.25
N ALA A 30 -9.43 15.89 -3.86
CA ALA A 30 -9.88 17.29 -3.83
C ALA A 30 -10.31 17.78 -5.22
N GLY A 31 -9.47 17.55 -6.24
CA GLY A 31 -9.78 17.91 -7.62
C GLY A 31 -10.97 17.14 -8.18
N LEU A 32 -11.11 15.85 -7.82
CA LEU A 32 -12.28 15.05 -8.21
C LEU A 32 -13.57 15.58 -7.56
N SER A 33 -13.53 15.91 -6.27
CA SER A 33 -14.68 16.43 -5.52
C SER A 33 -15.14 17.80 -6.02
N ALA A 34 -14.23 18.61 -6.57
CA ALA A 34 -14.58 19.86 -7.24
C ALA A 34 -15.32 19.63 -8.58
N ALA A 35 -15.07 18.50 -9.24
CA ALA A 35 -15.64 18.18 -10.56
C ALA A 35 -16.95 17.36 -10.48
N VAL A 36 -17.14 16.56 -9.42
CA VAL A 36 -18.33 15.70 -9.26
C VAL A 36 -18.81 15.65 -7.82
N GLN A 37 -20.12 15.47 -7.62
CA GLN A 37 -20.71 15.23 -6.30
C GLN A 37 -20.60 13.74 -5.91
N ALA A 38 -19.38 13.30 -5.62
CA ALA A 38 -19.14 11.93 -5.14
C ALA A 38 -19.09 11.88 -3.60
N ARG A 39 -19.58 10.77 -3.02
CA ARG A 39 -19.41 10.49 -1.59
C ARG A 39 -17.99 9.98 -1.35
N HIS A 40 -17.26 10.66 -0.48
CA HIS A 40 -15.90 10.26 -0.12
C HIS A 40 -15.89 9.40 1.15
N TRP A 41 -15.49 8.15 1.00
CA TRP A 41 -15.45 7.12 2.03
C TRP A 41 -14.01 6.78 2.45
N ALA A 42 -13.84 6.42 3.71
CA ALA A 42 -12.68 5.69 4.21
C ALA A 42 -13.05 4.87 5.46
N HIS A 43 -12.20 3.91 5.82
CA HIS A 43 -12.31 3.30 7.14
C HIS A 43 -12.03 4.36 8.21
N ALA A 44 -12.68 4.28 9.38
CA ALA A 44 -12.54 5.29 10.44
C ALA A 44 -11.07 5.56 10.80
N SER A 45 -10.27 4.51 11.01
CA SER A 45 -8.83 4.65 11.31
C SER A 45 -8.02 5.30 10.18
N VAL A 46 -8.44 5.12 8.92
CA VAL A 46 -7.80 5.79 7.77
C VAL A 46 -8.20 7.26 7.75
N ALA A 47 -9.47 7.57 7.97
CA ALA A 47 -9.96 8.95 8.03
C ALA A 47 -9.30 9.74 9.17
N ASP A 48 -9.09 9.12 10.34
CA ASP A 48 -8.41 9.74 11.47
C ASP A 48 -6.93 9.98 11.15
N ALA A 49 -6.22 8.98 10.64
CA ALA A 49 -4.83 9.14 10.22
C ALA A 49 -4.67 10.18 9.10
N MET A 50 -5.64 10.32 8.19
CA MET A 50 -5.64 11.40 7.18
C MET A 50 -5.78 12.77 7.84
N ALA A 51 -6.73 12.92 8.78
CA ALA A 51 -6.95 14.18 9.49
C ALA A 51 -5.69 14.62 10.25
N GLU A 52 -4.94 13.67 10.82
CA GLU A 52 -3.69 13.94 11.55
C GLU A 52 -2.51 14.23 10.60
N GLN A 53 -2.33 13.45 9.53
CA GLN A 53 -1.09 13.46 8.73
C GLN A 53 -1.14 14.41 7.55
N CYS A 54 -2.31 14.63 6.94
CA CYS A 54 -2.39 15.32 5.65
C CYS A 54 -1.91 16.78 5.72
N ALA A 55 -2.12 17.49 6.83
CA ALA A 55 -1.59 18.83 7.02
C ALA A 55 -0.06 18.87 6.94
N HIS A 56 0.60 17.91 7.60
CA HIS A 56 2.06 17.79 7.59
C HIS A 56 2.60 17.36 6.21
N CYS A 57 1.92 16.42 5.55
CA CYS A 57 2.27 16.00 4.19
C CYS A 57 2.18 17.16 3.20
N MET A 58 1.15 18.01 3.31
CA MET A 58 1.00 19.19 2.48
C MET A 58 2.11 20.21 2.72
N GLU A 59 2.47 20.46 3.98
CA GLU A 59 3.56 21.38 4.31
C GLU A 59 4.89 20.91 3.71
N ARG A 60 5.23 19.62 3.89
CA ARG A 60 6.42 19.03 3.26
C ARG A 60 6.37 19.08 1.73
N LEU A 61 5.20 18.91 1.13
CA LEU A 61 5.03 18.99 -0.32
C LEU A 61 5.27 20.42 -0.82
N ARG A 62 4.73 21.44 -0.15
CA ARG A 62 4.98 22.85 -0.48
C ARG A 62 6.46 23.19 -0.42
N GLN A 63 7.15 22.76 0.65
CA GLN A 63 8.58 22.96 0.78
C GLN A 63 9.39 22.30 -0.35
N ARG A 64 8.97 21.13 -0.83
CA ARG A 64 9.63 20.44 -1.94
C ARG A 64 9.36 21.08 -3.31
N LEU A 65 8.18 21.68 -3.50
CA LEU A 65 7.79 22.29 -4.76
C LEU A 65 8.21 23.76 -4.88
N GLY A 66 8.49 24.45 -3.77
CA GLY A 66 8.89 25.86 -3.77
C GLY A 66 7.82 26.74 -4.41
N GLU A 67 8.21 27.59 -5.35
CA GLU A 67 7.30 28.48 -6.09
C GLU A 67 6.24 27.72 -6.92
N ALA A 68 6.49 26.47 -7.31
CA ALA A 68 5.50 25.63 -7.99
C ALA A 68 4.35 25.16 -7.07
N ALA A 69 4.41 25.49 -5.77
CA ALA A 69 3.37 25.17 -4.81
C ALA A 69 2.14 26.09 -4.88
N ASP A 70 2.19 27.18 -5.67
CA ASP A 70 1.06 28.10 -5.83
C ASP A 70 -0.19 27.41 -6.40
N ASP A 71 -0.02 26.39 -7.24
CA ASP A 71 -1.10 25.53 -7.75
C ASP A 71 -1.76 24.65 -6.65
N LEU A 72 -1.16 24.58 -5.46
CA LEU A 72 -1.72 23.90 -4.28
C LEU A 72 -2.55 24.85 -3.38
N ALA A 73 -2.77 26.09 -3.80
CA ALA A 73 -3.56 27.06 -3.04
C ALA A 73 -5.03 26.62 -2.91
N GLY A 74 -5.58 26.63 -1.68
CA GLY A 74 -6.97 26.23 -1.37
C GLY A 74 -7.09 25.21 -0.22
N GLN A 75 -8.11 24.34 -0.28
CA GLN A 75 -8.25 23.12 0.54
C GLN A 75 -7.68 21.92 -0.24
N PRO A 76 -6.36 21.65 -0.18
CA PRO A 76 -5.70 20.68 -1.05
C PRO A 76 -6.03 19.22 -0.72
N VAL A 77 -6.66 18.99 0.43
CA VAL A 77 -7.01 17.67 0.93
C VAL A 77 -8.51 17.64 1.16
N ALA A 78 -9.21 16.81 0.40
CA ALA A 78 -10.57 16.41 0.73
C ALA A 78 -10.52 15.28 1.76
N LEU A 79 -11.02 15.53 2.97
CA LEU A 79 -11.14 14.50 3.99
C LEU A 79 -12.42 13.67 3.76
N PRO A 80 -12.42 12.35 4.07
CA PRO A 80 -13.60 11.51 3.95
C PRO A 80 -14.76 12.03 4.80
N THR A 81 -15.91 12.24 4.16
CA THR A 81 -17.15 12.66 4.84
C THR A 81 -18.02 11.48 5.27
N ARG A 82 -17.71 10.29 4.76
CA ARG A 82 -18.36 9.03 5.11
C ARG A 82 -17.34 8.05 5.66
N ARG A 83 -17.75 7.31 6.68
CA ARG A 83 -16.88 6.39 7.43
C ARG A 83 -17.55 5.03 7.56
N PHE A 84 -16.74 3.99 7.50
CA PHE A 84 -17.12 2.63 7.89
C PHE A 84 -16.13 2.10 8.95
N THR A 85 -16.55 1.09 9.71
CA THR A 85 -15.81 0.55 10.85
C THR A 85 -15.82 -0.98 10.85
N GLY A 86 -14.88 -1.57 11.58
CA GLY A 86 -14.76 -3.02 11.77
C GLY A 86 -13.55 -3.62 11.06
N GLU A 87 -13.31 -4.92 11.25
CA GLU A 87 -12.21 -5.62 10.58
C GLU A 87 -12.54 -6.03 9.14
N GLN A 88 -13.83 -6.16 8.83
CA GLN A 88 -14.30 -6.52 7.50
C GLN A 88 -15.76 -6.10 7.32
N GLY A 89 -16.21 -5.99 6.07
CA GLY A 89 -17.59 -5.68 5.75
C GLY A 89 -17.82 -5.57 4.26
N SER A 90 -18.91 -4.88 3.89
CA SER A 90 -19.29 -4.62 2.50
C SER A 90 -19.62 -3.15 2.30
N LEU A 91 -19.26 -2.59 1.14
CA LEU A 91 -19.69 -1.27 0.70
C LEU A 91 -19.91 -1.28 -0.82
N GLY A 92 -21.11 -0.92 -1.26
CA GLY A 92 -21.49 -1.04 -2.67
C GLY A 92 -21.30 -2.49 -3.15
N PRO A 93 -20.75 -2.74 -4.35
CA PRO A 93 -20.53 -4.09 -4.89
C PRO A 93 -19.26 -4.77 -4.35
N PHE A 94 -18.60 -4.20 -3.35
CA PHE A 94 -17.33 -4.69 -2.83
C PHE A 94 -17.45 -5.25 -1.42
N ASP A 95 -16.66 -6.29 -1.16
CA ASP A 95 -16.29 -6.73 0.18
C ASP A 95 -14.96 -6.09 0.54
N TRP A 96 -14.74 -5.83 1.82
CA TRP A 96 -13.51 -5.21 2.30
C TRP A 96 -13.00 -5.82 3.59
N TRP A 97 -11.69 -5.72 3.80
CA TRP A 97 -10.98 -6.12 5.01
C TRP A 97 -10.00 -5.04 5.43
N ARG A 98 -9.83 -4.87 6.73
CA ARG A 98 -8.82 -4.03 7.34
C ARG A 98 -7.56 -4.86 7.56
N LEU A 99 -6.41 -4.33 7.12
CA LEU A 99 -5.11 -4.97 7.32
C LEU A 99 -4.14 -4.00 8.00
N PRO A 100 -3.29 -4.46 8.92
CA PRO A 100 -2.25 -3.62 9.51
C PRO A 100 -1.14 -3.39 8.49
N ARG A 101 -0.52 -2.20 8.54
CA ARG A 101 0.73 -1.91 7.83
C ARG A 101 1.88 -1.64 8.79
N VAL A 102 1.57 -0.98 9.91
CA VAL A 102 2.42 -0.82 11.10
C VAL A 102 1.47 -0.55 12.27
N ASP A 103 1.96 -0.64 13.50
CA ASP A 103 1.14 -0.30 14.65
C ASP A 103 0.48 1.09 14.50
N GLY A 104 -0.81 1.15 14.85
CA GLY A 104 -1.66 2.33 14.67
C GLY A 104 -2.01 2.72 13.22
N ARG A 105 -1.38 2.13 12.19
CA ARG A 105 -1.67 2.46 10.77
C ARG A 105 -2.22 1.28 9.98
N TRP A 106 -3.36 1.53 9.36
CA TRP A 106 -4.19 0.52 8.72
C TRP A 106 -4.43 0.84 7.26
N VAL A 107 -4.63 -0.20 6.47
CA VAL A 107 -5.04 -0.14 5.06
C VAL A 107 -6.32 -0.95 4.88
N THR A 108 -7.01 -0.73 3.77
CA THR A 108 -8.18 -1.54 3.40
C THR A 108 -7.93 -2.30 2.10
N LEU A 109 -8.15 -3.61 2.17
CA LEU A 109 -8.22 -4.52 1.04
C LEU A 109 -9.65 -4.55 0.53
N TRP A 110 -9.84 -4.56 -0.78
CA TRP A 110 -11.15 -4.60 -1.42
C TRP A 110 -11.24 -5.73 -2.42
N ARG A 111 -12.39 -6.39 -2.50
CA ARG A 111 -12.71 -7.40 -3.51
C ARG A 111 -14.03 -7.09 -4.18
N SER A 112 -14.07 -7.11 -5.50
CA SER A 112 -15.33 -7.02 -6.24
C SER A 112 -16.13 -8.32 -6.06
N ARG A 113 -17.44 -8.21 -5.79
CA ARG A 113 -18.32 -9.39 -5.79
C ARG A 113 -18.70 -9.87 -7.19
N GLN A 114 -18.43 -9.05 -8.21
CA GLN A 114 -18.81 -9.32 -9.59
C GLN A 114 -17.70 -9.96 -10.42
N ALA A 115 -16.44 -9.82 -9.98
CA ALA A 115 -15.27 -10.34 -10.68
C ALA A 115 -14.17 -10.66 -9.64
N PRO A 116 -13.24 -11.59 -9.94
CA PRO A 116 -12.14 -11.96 -9.04
C PRO A 116 -11.03 -10.89 -9.01
N VAL A 117 -11.42 -9.62 -8.85
CA VAL A 117 -10.53 -8.45 -8.82
C VAL A 117 -10.40 -7.95 -7.39
N TRP A 118 -9.15 -7.80 -6.97
CA TRP A 118 -8.74 -7.37 -5.64
C TRP A 118 -7.95 -6.07 -5.73
N VAL A 119 -8.22 -5.12 -4.83
CA VAL A 119 -7.47 -3.86 -4.72
C VAL A 119 -6.78 -3.83 -3.36
N ALA A 120 -5.46 -3.81 -3.37
CA ALA A 120 -4.61 -4.02 -2.19
C ALA A 120 -3.53 -2.93 -2.07
N HIS A 121 -3.91 -1.67 -2.23
CA HIS A 121 -3.04 -0.52 -2.04
C HIS A 121 -2.42 -0.51 -0.63
N GLY A 122 -1.17 -0.05 -0.50
CA GLY A 122 -0.43 -0.11 0.74
C GLY A 122 -0.08 -1.53 1.23
N VAL A 123 -0.34 -2.58 0.46
CA VAL A 123 0.12 -3.96 0.75
C VAL A 123 0.86 -4.55 -0.43
N LEU A 124 0.31 -4.40 -1.65
CA LEU A 124 0.87 -4.96 -2.88
C LEU A 124 1.40 -3.87 -3.82
N GLN A 125 2.39 -4.25 -4.62
CA GLN A 125 3.07 -3.43 -5.61
C GLN A 125 3.18 -4.25 -6.90
N GLY A 126 2.62 -3.74 -8.00
CA GLY A 126 2.58 -4.42 -9.30
C GLY A 126 3.89 -4.41 -10.07
N SER A 127 4.87 -3.61 -9.64
CA SER A 127 6.18 -3.50 -10.30
C SER A 127 7.30 -3.37 -9.29
N GLY A 128 8.33 -4.21 -9.43
CA GLY A 128 9.50 -4.21 -8.56
C GLY A 128 9.21 -4.70 -7.13
N PRO A 129 10.23 -4.70 -6.26
CA PRO A 129 10.05 -5.01 -4.85
C PRO A 129 8.98 -4.12 -4.20
N PRO A 130 8.11 -4.64 -3.34
CA PRO A 130 7.09 -3.84 -2.68
C PRO A 130 7.67 -2.75 -1.76
N ASP A 131 7.01 -1.59 -1.68
CA ASP A 131 7.46 -0.48 -0.83
C ASP A 131 7.31 -0.84 0.66
N GLY A 132 8.44 -1.08 1.34
CA GLY A 132 8.49 -1.32 2.77
C GLY A 132 8.56 -0.05 3.61
N ARG A 133 8.68 1.14 3.01
CA ARG A 133 8.80 2.39 3.78
C ARG A 133 7.60 2.57 4.68
N ASP A 134 7.90 3.05 5.89
CA ASP A 134 6.95 3.34 6.96
C ASP A 134 6.11 2.13 7.45
N ALA A 135 6.41 0.91 6.98
CA ALA A 135 5.74 -0.33 7.41
C ALA A 135 6.53 -1.08 8.51
N ASP A 136 5.83 -1.83 9.35
CA ASP A 136 6.44 -2.94 10.06
C ASP A 136 6.52 -4.11 9.08
N LEU A 137 7.72 -4.66 8.83
CA LEU A 137 7.90 -5.66 7.78
C LEU A 137 7.31 -7.03 8.16
N LEU A 138 7.21 -7.36 9.45
CA LEU A 138 6.49 -8.56 9.89
C LEU A 138 4.99 -8.39 9.65
N MET A 139 4.43 -7.24 10.01
CA MET A 139 3.02 -6.94 9.75
C MET A 139 2.72 -6.89 8.25
N LEU A 140 3.60 -6.29 7.44
CA LEU A 140 3.44 -6.24 5.99
C LEU A 140 3.51 -7.64 5.37
N GLN A 141 4.44 -8.48 5.81
CA GLN A 141 4.50 -9.90 5.42
C GLN A 141 3.19 -10.63 5.76
N GLN A 142 2.67 -10.45 6.98
CA GLN A 142 1.42 -11.06 7.42
C GLN A 142 0.22 -10.54 6.62
N ALA A 143 0.17 -9.25 6.31
CA ALA A 143 -0.86 -8.64 5.48
C ALA A 143 -0.83 -9.19 4.05
N THR A 144 0.35 -9.30 3.43
CA THR A 144 0.50 -9.91 2.09
C THR A 144 0.07 -11.38 2.10
N ALA A 145 0.44 -12.15 3.13
CA ALA A 145 -0.01 -13.53 3.29
C ALA A 145 -1.54 -13.63 3.50
N ARG A 146 -2.12 -12.66 4.23
CA ARG A 146 -3.58 -12.58 4.45
C ARG A 146 -4.33 -12.29 3.14
N VAL A 147 -3.81 -11.41 2.28
CA VAL A 147 -4.38 -11.20 0.93
C VAL A 147 -4.41 -12.49 0.13
N LEU A 148 -3.33 -13.28 0.18
CA LEU A 148 -3.26 -14.58 -0.50
C LEU A 148 -4.25 -15.60 0.07
N ALA A 149 -4.44 -15.61 1.39
CA ALA A 149 -5.40 -16.49 2.06
C ALA A 149 -6.85 -16.11 1.73
N LEU A 150 -7.19 -14.82 1.75
CA LEU A 150 -8.54 -14.32 1.44
C LEU A 150 -8.95 -14.57 -0.01
N SER A 151 -7.99 -14.59 -0.92
CA SER A 151 -8.22 -14.84 -2.35
C SER A 151 -8.16 -16.32 -2.75
N ALA A 152 -8.17 -17.25 -1.78
CA ALA A 152 -8.06 -18.67 -2.05
C ALA A 152 -9.18 -19.18 -2.97
N ASP A 153 -10.43 -18.74 -2.74
CA ASP A 153 -11.61 -19.19 -3.50
C ASP A 153 -11.60 -18.73 -4.96
N ASP A 154 -11.02 -17.56 -5.23
CA ASP A 154 -10.86 -17.05 -6.60
C ASP A 154 -9.71 -17.78 -7.35
N GLY A 155 -8.79 -18.42 -6.61
CA GLY A 155 -7.74 -19.27 -7.15
C GLY A 155 -6.85 -18.57 -8.18
N ALA A 156 -6.56 -19.25 -9.29
CA ALA A 156 -5.73 -18.71 -10.37
C ALA A 156 -6.38 -17.55 -11.15
N LYS A 157 -7.68 -17.32 -10.97
CA LYS A 157 -8.41 -16.23 -11.63
C LYS A 157 -8.27 -14.90 -10.89
N ALA A 158 -7.75 -14.91 -9.66
CA ALA A 158 -7.57 -13.72 -8.86
C ALA A 158 -6.59 -12.75 -9.54
N LEU A 159 -7.06 -11.53 -9.77
CA LEU A 159 -6.30 -10.41 -10.31
C LEU A 159 -6.18 -9.31 -9.24
N PHE A 160 -4.95 -8.90 -8.93
CA PHE A 160 -4.65 -7.97 -7.85
C PHE A 160 -4.13 -6.64 -8.41
N ILE A 161 -4.71 -5.55 -7.94
CA ILE A 161 -4.30 -4.19 -8.24
C ILE A 161 -3.55 -3.67 -7.01
N GLY A 162 -2.24 -3.49 -7.16
CA GLY A 162 -1.36 -2.89 -6.15
C GLY A 162 -1.35 -1.36 -6.22
N GLU A 163 -0.51 -0.72 -5.42
CA GLU A 163 -0.32 0.74 -5.40
C GLU A 163 0.13 1.32 -6.74
N GLN A 164 1.14 0.70 -7.34
CA GLN A 164 1.71 1.11 -8.62
C GLN A 164 2.08 -0.12 -9.44
N GLY A 165 2.15 0.02 -10.76
CA GLY A 165 2.49 -1.05 -11.68
C GLY A 165 1.28 -1.80 -12.23
N PRO A 166 1.51 -2.82 -13.09
CA PRO A 166 0.44 -3.60 -13.71
C PRO A 166 -0.33 -4.47 -12.70
N PRO A 167 -1.54 -4.93 -13.05
CA PRO A 167 -2.23 -5.97 -12.31
C PRO A 167 -1.40 -7.24 -12.19
N MET A 168 -1.49 -7.91 -11.04
CA MET A 168 -0.77 -9.15 -10.71
C MET A 168 -1.72 -10.34 -10.62
N GLY A 169 -1.24 -11.53 -10.99
CA GLY A 169 -1.87 -12.79 -10.67
C GLY A 169 -1.46 -13.32 -9.30
N ARG A 170 -2.14 -14.39 -8.85
CA ARG A 170 -1.90 -15.05 -7.56
C ARG A 170 -0.44 -15.50 -7.34
N ALA A 171 0.23 -15.98 -8.40
CA ALA A 171 1.61 -16.43 -8.33
C ALA A 171 2.60 -15.29 -8.02
N GLU A 172 2.30 -14.06 -8.47
CA GLU A 172 3.09 -12.88 -8.15
C GLU A 172 2.93 -12.52 -6.68
N VAL A 173 1.70 -12.55 -6.16
CA VAL A 173 1.45 -12.32 -4.72
C VAL A 173 2.14 -13.38 -3.85
N GLN A 174 2.18 -14.64 -4.28
CA GLN A 174 2.96 -15.69 -3.60
C GLN A 174 4.46 -15.35 -3.53
N ARG A 175 5.03 -14.82 -4.62
CA ARG A 175 6.41 -14.35 -4.64
C ARG A 175 6.64 -13.17 -3.71
N LEU A 176 5.68 -12.26 -3.58
CA LEU A 176 5.75 -11.16 -2.60
C LEU A 176 5.80 -11.66 -1.15
N VAL A 177 5.02 -12.70 -0.82
CA VAL A 177 5.09 -13.33 0.51
C VAL A 177 6.47 -13.94 0.74
N ALA A 178 6.98 -14.70 -0.24
CA ALA A 178 8.31 -15.32 -0.15
C ALA A 178 9.43 -14.29 -0.06
N TYR A 179 9.31 -13.16 -0.78
CA TYR A 179 10.25 -12.05 -0.72
C TYR A 179 10.39 -11.49 0.69
N TRP A 180 9.28 -11.15 1.35
CA TRP A 180 9.34 -10.60 2.71
C TRP A 180 9.92 -11.58 3.72
N GLN A 181 9.56 -12.87 3.60
CA GLN A 181 10.10 -13.93 4.45
C GLN A 181 11.62 -14.08 4.26
N ALA A 182 12.08 -14.17 3.01
CA ALA A 182 13.49 -14.34 2.68
C ALA A 182 14.32 -13.12 3.12
N LEU A 183 13.84 -11.90 2.87
CA LEU A 183 14.50 -10.67 3.28
C LEU A 183 14.75 -10.64 4.80
N ARG A 184 13.71 -10.88 5.58
CA ARG A 184 13.81 -10.83 7.06
C ARG A 184 14.71 -11.95 7.61
N ALA A 185 14.62 -13.15 7.05
CA ALA A 185 15.48 -14.26 7.44
C ALA A 185 16.97 -13.98 7.13
N GLN A 186 17.26 -13.39 5.98
CA GLN A 186 18.64 -13.05 5.61
C GLN A 186 19.23 -11.97 6.49
N VAL A 187 18.45 -10.93 6.80
CA VAL A 187 18.88 -9.87 7.73
C VAL A 187 19.16 -10.45 9.11
N ALA A 188 18.26 -11.25 9.66
CA ALA A 188 18.47 -11.87 10.97
C ALA A 188 19.75 -12.70 10.99
N ALA A 189 19.96 -13.53 9.96
CA ALA A 189 21.18 -14.32 9.83
C ALA A 189 22.45 -13.47 9.64
N ALA A 190 22.35 -12.29 9.01
CA ALA A 190 23.48 -11.37 8.84
C ALA A 190 23.86 -10.70 10.17
N ILE A 191 22.87 -10.25 10.94
CA ILE A 191 23.08 -9.72 12.30
C ILE A 191 23.73 -10.77 13.19
N GLU A 192 23.24 -12.02 13.16
CA GLU A 192 23.80 -13.13 13.96
C GLU A 192 25.26 -13.46 13.58
N ARG A 193 25.67 -13.22 12.33
CA ARG A 193 27.07 -13.36 11.88
C ARG A 193 27.96 -12.16 12.24
N GLY A 194 27.37 -11.05 12.69
CA GLY A 194 28.08 -9.80 12.93
C GLY A 194 28.41 -9.01 11.66
N ASP A 195 27.61 -9.17 10.60
CA ASP A 195 27.72 -8.35 9.39
C ASP A 195 27.30 -6.89 9.68
N ASP A 196 27.60 -5.95 8.77
CA ASP A 196 27.28 -4.51 8.90
C ASP A 196 25.98 -4.14 8.16
N GLU A 197 25.15 -3.24 8.72
CA GLU A 197 23.90 -2.74 8.09
C GLU A 197 24.14 -2.21 6.67
N THR A 198 25.29 -1.57 6.43
CA THR A 198 25.66 -0.93 5.17
C THR A 198 26.22 -1.89 4.13
N ALA A 199 26.45 -3.15 4.52
CA ALA A 199 26.83 -4.20 3.57
C ALA A 199 25.73 -4.38 2.50
N PRO A 200 26.10 -4.64 1.24
CA PRO A 200 25.11 -4.86 0.20
C PRO A 200 24.24 -6.08 0.55
N PRO A 201 22.92 -6.05 0.24
CA PRO A 201 22.06 -7.18 0.47
C PRO A 201 22.58 -8.39 -0.34
N PRO A 202 22.66 -9.59 0.26
CA PRO A 202 23.01 -10.78 -0.48
C PRO A 202 21.91 -11.11 -1.51
N PRO A 203 22.23 -11.86 -2.57
CA PRO A 203 21.23 -12.28 -3.53
C PRO A 203 20.07 -13.03 -2.84
N LEU A 204 18.84 -12.67 -3.19
CA LEU A 204 17.66 -13.40 -2.74
C LEU A 204 17.61 -14.77 -3.43
N PRO A 205 17.31 -15.87 -2.71
CA PRO A 205 17.12 -17.20 -3.29
C PRO A 205 16.16 -17.16 -4.48
N GLU A 206 16.37 -18.08 -5.42
CA GLU A 206 15.73 -18.14 -6.75
C GLU A 206 14.18 -18.09 -6.77
N ALA A 207 13.51 -18.27 -5.62
CA ALA A 207 12.06 -18.14 -5.50
C ALA A 207 11.55 -16.70 -5.25
N ALA A 208 12.38 -15.81 -4.70
CA ALA A 208 12.02 -14.44 -4.32
C ALA A 208 12.58 -13.36 -5.27
N ALA A 209 13.67 -13.66 -5.98
CA ALA A 209 14.29 -12.75 -6.93
C ALA A 209 13.61 -12.87 -8.31
N LEU A 210 12.61 -12.03 -8.58
CA LEU A 210 12.33 -11.70 -9.99
C LEU A 210 13.59 -11.02 -10.56
N PRO A 211 13.98 -11.31 -11.82
CA PRO A 211 15.18 -10.71 -12.41
C PRO A 211 15.22 -9.19 -12.26
N GLY A 212 16.31 -8.65 -11.71
CA GLY A 212 16.55 -7.21 -11.53
C GLY A 212 15.98 -6.60 -10.25
N TRP A 213 15.38 -7.39 -9.36
CA TRP A 213 14.89 -6.90 -8.07
C TRP A 213 16.01 -6.59 -7.08
N ASP A 214 17.05 -7.40 -7.10
CA ASP A 214 18.30 -7.23 -6.35
C ASP A 214 18.97 -5.89 -6.67
N LEU A 215 18.88 -5.45 -7.93
CA LEU A 215 19.41 -4.17 -8.41
C LEU A 215 18.43 -2.99 -8.22
N HIS A 216 17.17 -3.27 -7.84
CA HIS A 216 16.16 -2.22 -7.71
C HIS A 216 16.42 -1.39 -6.42
N PRO A 217 16.42 -0.05 -6.47
CA PRO A 217 16.72 0.79 -5.30
C PRO A 217 15.88 0.49 -4.06
N TRP A 218 14.63 0.06 -4.27
CA TRP A 218 13.75 -0.33 -3.16
C TRP A 218 14.20 -1.59 -2.41
N HIS A 219 14.92 -2.51 -3.04
CA HIS A 219 15.43 -3.67 -2.32
C HIS A 219 16.49 -3.27 -1.28
N ALA A 220 17.42 -2.38 -1.63
CA ALA A 220 18.40 -1.85 -0.69
C ALA A 220 17.74 -1.08 0.47
N LEU A 221 16.67 -0.30 0.19
CA LEU A 221 15.90 0.37 1.24
C LEU A 221 15.16 -0.61 2.15
N ASN A 222 14.58 -1.67 1.57
CA ASN A 222 13.91 -2.72 2.33
C ASN A 222 14.91 -3.50 3.19
N TRP A 223 16.15 -3.73 2.71
CA TRP A 223 17.25 -4.33 3.47
C TRP A 223 17.59 -3.52 4.72
N GLN A 224 17.90 -2.23 4.56
CA GLN A 224 18.22 -1.35 5.69
C GLN A 224 17.05 -1.28 6.70
N ARG A 225 15.81 -1.25 6.20
CA ARG A 225 14.64 -1.24 7.07
C ARG A 225 14.48 -2.55 7.84
N ALA A 226 14.64 -3.68 7.17
CA ALA A 226 14.63 -4.99 7.82
C ALA A 226 15.71 -5.06 8.88
N TRP A 227 16.92 -4.58 8.58
CA TRP A 227 18.03 -4.52 9.54
C TRP A 227 17.63 -3.84 10.83
N ARG A 228 17.15 -2.59 10.74
CA ARG A 228 16.74 -1.81 11.92
C ARG A 228 15.64 -2.48 12.73
N GLN A 229 14.71 -3.20 12.08
CA GLN A 229 13.62 -3.88 12.78
C GLN A 229 14.07 -5.18 13.43
N GLU A 230 14.86 -6.00 12.74
CA GLU A 230 15.36 -7.26 13.27
C GLU A 230 16.45 -7.06 14.32
N GLU A 231 17.33 -6.07 14.17
CA GLU A 231 18.32 -5.70 15.17
C GLU A 231 17.66 -5.31 16.48
N ASN A 232 16.65 -4.43 16.43
CA ASN A 232 15.86 -4.07 17.61
C ASN A 232 15.20 -5.31 18.25
N ARG A 233 14.68 -6.24 17.45
CA ARG A 233 14.03 -7.47 17.94
C ARG A 233 15.02 -8.44 18.57
N ILE A 234 16.24 -8.55 18.03
CA ILE A 234 17.28 -9.47 18.50
C ILE A 234 17.95 -8.91 19.77
N LEU A 235 18.25 -7.61 19.78
CA LEU A 235 18.96 -6.96 20.88
C LEU A 235 18.04 -6.55 22.04
N ASN A 236 16.74 -6.35 21.80
CA ASN A 236 15.72 -6.02 22.81
C ASN A 236 14.52 -7.00 22.74
N PRO A 237 14.67 -8.25 23.22
CA PRO A 237 13.66 -9.30 23.10
C PRO A 237 12.45 -9.14 24.03
#